data_AF-A0A8D5FJR9-F1
#
_entry.id   AF-A0A8D5FJR9-F1
#
_cell.length_a   1.000
_cell.length_b   1.000
_cell.length_c   1.000
_cell.angle_alpha   90.00
_cell.angle_beta   90.00
_cell.angle_gamma   90.00
#
_symmetry.space_group_name_H-M   'P 1'
#
loop_
_entity.id
_entity.type
_entity.pdbx_description
1 polymer ?
#
loop_
_entity_poly.entity_id
_entity_poly.type
_entity_poly.pdbx_seq_one_letter_code
_entity_poly.pdbx_strand_id
1 'polypeptide(L)'
;MVGVALFFCLSGYLLCLPFAGEGSRIVSAEYMKNYFARRFCRILPMYYFVLTAGYFYSQRYEDYFRSLLFLQGNSILWTVLQEIHFYTLLPLIFMIHHFIFRGRLTGILIFLGGVGFAYNHNWLPIHTMYGMEHTMPLYLGVFLVGIMMGYFYQKWDRIKYKDILSLLGHPGVILIMFVLAVSLPELRNFIVGHRVVESWVLEGIYPYLTGCLILGLSITERNRVQKFFSHSWLRAVGLISYSVYLLHPVFLDLVKYIFLVYLNIQPNGVVKFLFTLVLVIPASVMTYTYIERPFIRRAPVKLQSTESQPIV
;
A
#
# COMPACT_ATOMS: atom_id res chain seq x y z
N MET A 1 1.92 2.99 -11.49
CA MET A 1 1.11 1.76 -11.28
C MET A 1 1.80 0.76 -10.35
N VAL A 2 3.02 0.27 -10.65
CA VAL A 2 3.79 -0.68 -9.81
C VAL A 2 3.81 -0.33 -8.32
N GLY A 3 4.23 0.91 -7.99
CA GLY A 3 4.30 1.36 -6.60
C GLY A 3 2.95 1.39 -5.88
N VAL A 4 1.86 1.69 -6.61
CA VAL A 4 0.50 1.71 -6.05
C VAL A 4 0.01 0.29 -5.77
N ALA A 5 0.25 -0.64 -6.69
CA ALA A 5 -0.10 -2.05 -6.48
C ALA A 5 0.67 -2.67 -5.29
N LEU A 6 1.96 -2.37 -5.17
CA LEU A 6 2.76 -2.76 -4.00
C LEU A 6 2.19 -2.15 -2.71
N PHE A 7 1.82 -0.87 -2.73
CA PHE A 7 1.24 -0.19 -1.57
C PHE A 7 -0.09 -0.83 -1.14
N PHE A 8 -1.02 -1.06 -2.07
CA PHE A 8 -2.31 -1.67 -1.75
C PHE A 8 -2.19 -3.14 -1.32
N CYS A 9 -1.33 -3.91 -1.96
CA CYS A 9 -1.09 -5.31 -1.57
C CYS A 9 -0.44 -5.39 -0.18
N LEU A 10 0.55 -4.54 0.09
CA LEU A 10 1.20 -4.44 1.40
C LEU A 10 0.23 -3.98 2.49
N SER A 11 -0.66 -3.04 2.17
CA SER A 11 -1.73 -2.61 3.08
C SER A 11 -2.62 -3.80 3.46
N GLY A 12 -3.12 -4.56 2.49
CA GLY A 12 -3.92 -5.78 2.75
C GLY A 12 -3.18 -6.81 3.60
N TYR A 13 -1.91 -7.06 3.28
CA TYR A 13 -1.05 -7.98 4.02
C TYR A 13 -0.88 -7.56 5.49
N LEU A 14 -0.40 -6.34 5.74
CA LEU A 14 -0.10 -5.84 7.09
C LEU A 14 -1.36 -5.66 7.94
N LEU A 15 -2.46 -5.22 7.33
CA LEU A 15 -3.73 -5.05 8.02
C LEU A 15 -4.34 -6.38 8.47
N CYS A 16 -4.06 -7.46 7.75
CA CYS A 16 -4.60 -8.78 8.05
C CYS A 16 -3.97 -9.45 9.26
N LEU A 17 -2.66 -9.24 9.49
CA LEU A 17 -1.88 -9.95 10.51
C LEU A 17 -2.51 -9.95 11.92
N PRO A 18 -2.99 -8.81 12.47
CA PRO A 18 -3.55 -8.78 13.83
C PRO A 18 -4.85 -9.57 13.99
N PHE A 19 -5.59 -9.77 12.89
CA PHE A 19 -6.91 -10.41 12.87
C PHE A 19 -6.82 -11.88 12.51
N ALA A 20 -5.92 -12.25 11.60
CA ALA A 20 -5.60 -13.63 11.31
C ALA A 20 -5.13 -14.34 12.60
N GLY A 21 -4.29 -13.66 13.40
CA GLY A 21 -3.81 -14.08 14.72
C GLY A 21 -4.91 -14.48 15.71
N GLU A 22 -5.89 -13.60 15.89
CA GLU A 22 -6.92 -13.70 16.93
C GLU A 22 -8.28 -13.26 16.37
N GLY A 23 -9.00 -14.19 15.75
CA GLY A 23 -10.27 -13.91 15.07
C GLY A 23 -11.39 -13.38 15.96
N SER A 24 -11.30 -13.53 17.29
CA SER A 24 -12.26 -12.98 18.26
C SER A 24 -12.17 -11.46 18.40
N ARG A 25 -11.05 -10.84 18.00
CA ARG A 25 -10.84 -9.38 18.07
C ARG A 25 -11.84 -8.58 17.25
N ILE A 26 -12.47 -9.19 16.24
CA ILE A 26 -13.49 -8.53 15.40
C ILE A 26 -14.78 -8.23 16.16
N VAL A 27 -15.09 -9.04 17.19
CA VAL A 27 -16.33 -8.91 17.97
C VAL A 27 -16.21 -7.80 19.02
N SER A 28 -14.98 -7.41 19.40
CA SER A 28 -14.76 -6.33 20.35
C SER A 28 -14.97 -4.95 19.71
N ALA A 29 -16.03 -4.26 20.13
CA ALA A 29 -16.31 -2.89 19.72
C ALA A 29 -15.17 -1.92 20.08
N GLU A 30 -14.53 -2.14 21.24
CA GLU A 30 -13.38 -1.34 21.67
C GLU A 30 -12.18 -1.53 20.73
N TYR A 31 -11.90 -2.77 20.34
CA TYR A 31 -10.82 -3.06 19.41
C TYR A 31 -11.08 -2.43 18.03
N MET A 32 -12.33 -2.48 17.55
CA MET A 32 -12.75 -1.80 16.31
C MET A 32 -12.61 -0.29 16.37
N LYS A 33 -13.09 0.34 17.45
CA LYS A 33 -12.91 1.78 17.67
C LYS A 33 -11.43 2.16 17.64
N ASN A 34 -10.59 1.40 18.35
CA ASN A 34 -9.15 1.64 18.40
C ASN A 34 -8.47 1.38 17.05
N TYR A 35 -8.94 0.41 16.27
CA TYR A 35 -8.49 0.17 14.90
C TYR A 35 -8.74 1.41 14.03
N PHE A 36 -9.98 1.89 13.95
CA PHE A 36 -10.31 3.07 13.14
C PHE A 36 -9.57 4.31 13.61
N ALA A 37 -9.50 4.56 14.92
CA ALA A 37 -8.78 5.72 15.47
C ALA A 37 -7.31 5.75 15.03
N ARG A 38 -6.59 4.62 15.11
CA ARG A 38 -5.19 4.55 14.66
C ARG A 38 -5.04 4.84 13.17
N ARG A 39 -5.97 4.37 12.34
CA ARG A 39 -5.96 4.57 10.89
C ARG A 39 -6.26 6.02 10.51
N PHE A 40 -7.27 6.61 11.14
CA PHE A 40 -7.61 8.01 10.94
C PHE A 40 -6.50 8.95 11.43
N CYS A 41 -5.90 8.71 12.61
CA CYS A 41 -4.76 9.48 13.11
C CYS A 41 -3.51 9.34 12.23
N ARG A 42 -3.40 8.27 11.43
CA ARG A 42 -2.29 8.07 10.49
C ARG A 42 -2.51 8.85 9.19
N ILE A 43 -3.72 8.82 8.62
CA ILE A 43 -4.02 9.33 7.29
C ILE A 43 -4.50 10.78 7.30
N LEU A 44 -5.52 11.09 8.12
CA LEU A 44 -6.25 12.34 8.04
C LEU A 44 -5.39 13.61 8.21
N PRO A 45 -4.42 13.68 9.15
CA PRO A 45 -3.69 14.92 9.38
C PRO A 45 -2.96 15.41 8.12
N MET A 46 -2.21 14.51 7.48
CA MET A 46 -1.45 14.87 6.29
C MET A 46 -2.33 14.97 5.04
N TYR A 47 -3.38 14.14 4.94
CA TYR A 47 -4.38 14.26 3.90
C TYR A 47 -5.00 15.67 3.88
N TYR A 48 -5.52 16.15 5.02
CA TYR A 48 -6.15 17.45 5.10
C TYR A 48 -5.15 18.60 4.93
N PHE A 49 -3.92 18.44 5.39
CA PHE A 49 -2.86 19.42 5.13
C PHE A 49 -2.60 19.60 3.63
N VAL A 50 -2.39 18.50 2.90
CA VAL A 50 -2.13 18.53 1.46
C VAL A 50 -3.36 19.00 0.67
N LEU A 51 -4.56 18.55 1.06
CA LEU A 51 -5.80 19.00 0.44
C LEU A 51 -5.98 20.52 0.60
N THR A 52 -5.75 21.05 1.80
CA THR A 52 -5.89 22.48 2.08
C THR A 52 -4.81 23.30 1.36
N ALA A 53 -3.56 22.83 1.35
CA ALA A 53 -2.49 23.45 0.57
C ALA A 53 -2.78 23.47 -0.94
N GLY A 54 -3.29 22.35 -1.48
CA GLY A 54 -3.70 22.25 -2.87
C GLY A 54 -4.89 23.15 -3.21
N TYR A 55 -5.81 23.36 -2.28
CA TYR A 55 -6.89 24.32 -2.42
C TYR A 55 -6.37 25.76 -2.51
N PHE A 56 -5.46 26.19 -1.65
CA PHE A 56 -4.87 27.54 -1.75
C PHE A 56 -4.14 27.77 -3.08
N TYR A 57 -3.59 26.72 -3.66
CA TYR A 57 -2.95 26.77 -4.98
C TYR A 57 -3.97 26.85 -6.14
N SER A 58 -5.01 26.01 -6.12
CA SER A 58 -5.97 25.86 -7.23
C SER A 58 -7.18 26.79 -7.17
N GLN A 59 -7.54 27.28 -5.97
CA GLN A 59 -8.72 28.11 -5.70
C GLN A 59 -10.06 27.49 -6.16
N ARG A 60 -10.13 26.15 -6.26
CA ARG A 60 -11.34 25.42 -6.67
C ARG A 60 -12.14 24.94 -5.45
N TYR A 61 -13.14 25.71 -5.05
CA TYR A 61 -13.97 25.44 -3.88
C TYR A 61 -14.76 24.13 -3.99
N GLU A 62 -15.36 23.85 -5.14
CA GLU A 62 -16.18 22.64 -5.34
C GLU A 62 -15.37 21.36 -5.17
N ASP A 63 -14.20 21.30 -5.81
CA ASP A 63 -13.27 20.18 -5.71
C ASP A 63 -12.80 19.97 -4.27
N TYR A 64 -12.51 21.08 -3.55
CA TYR A 64 -12.11 21.03 -2.15
C TYR A 64 -13.19 20.41 -1.26
N PHE A 65 -14.45 20.86 -1.38
CA PHE A 65 -15.55 20.33 -0.57
C PHE A 65 -15.84 18.85 -0.87
N ARG A 66 -15.82 18.46 -2.15
CA ARG A 66 -16.02 17.05 -2.54
C ARG A 66 -14.89 16.17 -2.01
N SER A 67 -13.65 16.63 -2.06
CA SER A 67 -12.51 15.91 -1.47
C SER A 67 -12.55 15.89 0.06
N LEU A 68 -12.96 16.98 0.72
CA LEU A 68 -13.10 17.04 2.18
C LEU A 68 -14.05 15.95 2.71
N LEU A 69 -15.11 15.67 1.98
CA LEU A 69 -16.13 14.66 2.27
C LEU A 69 -15.80 13.26 1.71
N PHE A 70 -14.60 13.06 1.15
CA PHE A 70 -14.19 11.81 0.51
C PHE A 70 -15.10 11.37 -0.64
N LEU A 71 -15.74 12.31 -1.33
CA LEU A 71 -16.54 12.02 -2.53
C LEU A 71 -15.65 11.93 -3.80
N GLN A 72 -14.47 12.55 -3.76
CA GLN A 72 -13.58 12.72 -4.91
C GLN A 72 -12.12 12.79 -4.47
N GLY A 73 -11.21 12.15 -5.21
CA GLY A 73 -9.76 12.19 -4.95
C GLY A 73 -8.97 12.76 -6.13
N ASN A 74 -8.77 14.08 -6.17
CA ASN A 74 -8.03 14.73 -7.25
C ASN A 74 -6.52 14.52 -7.15
N SER A 75 -5.83 14.58 -8.29
CA SER A 75 -4.38 14.36 -8.39
C SER A 75 -3.99 13.11 -7.61
N ILE A 76 -2.99 13.13 -6.75
CA ILE A 76 -2.50 11.97 -6.00
C ILE A 76 -3.45 11.46 -4.90
N LEU A 77 -4.48 12.22 -4.52
CA LEU A 77 -5.36 11.90 -3.40
C LEU A 77 -6.31 10.73 -3.67
N TRP A 78 -6.43 10.29 -4.93
CA TRP A 78 -7.27 9.15 -5.30
C TRP A 78 -6.89 7.85 -4.57
N THR A 79 -5.61 7.64 -4.26
CA THR A 79 -5.17 6.43 -3.54
C THR A 79 -5.54 6.46 -2.07
N VAL A 80 -5.56 7.64 -1.45
CA VAL A 80 -6.04 7.82 -0.07
C VAL A 80 -7.51 7.48 0.01
N LEU A 81 -8.28 7.89 -1.01
CA LEU A 81 -9.69 7.52 -1.09
C LEU A 81 -9.86 6.00 -1.14
N GLN A 82 -9.07 5.30 -1.95
CA GLN A 82 -9.10 3.83 -1.99
C GLN A 82 -8.72 3.21 -0.65
N GLU A 83 -7.70 3.75 0.02
CA GLU A 83 -7.24 3.27 1.31
C GLU A 83 -8.32 3.37 2.41
N ILE A 84 -9.10 4.45 2.42
CA ILE A 84 -10.24 4.60 3.33
C ILE A 84 -11.29 3.51 3.07
N HIS A 85 -11.59 3.21 1.80
CA HIS A 85 -12.49 2.11 1.45
C HIS A 85 -11.93 0.75 1.88
N PHE A 86 -10.63 0.53 1.74
CA PHE A 86 -10.01 -0.71 2.23
C PHE A 86 -10.15 -0.87 3.74
N TYR A 87 -10.05 0.23 4.50
CA TYR A 87 -10.18 0.20 5.95
C TYR A 87 -11.61 -0.05 6.42
N THR A 88 -12.62 0.39 5.66
CA THR A 88 -14.03 0.10 5.96
C THR A 88 -14.43 -1.31 5.52
N LEU A 89 -13.87 -1.81 4.41
CA LEU A 89 -14.12 -3.16 3.90
C LEU A 89 -13.45 -4.25 4.76
N LEU A 90 -12.30 -3.97 5.36
CA LEU A 90 -11.52 -4.96 6.08
C LEU A 90 -12.29 -5.61 7.25
N PRO A 91 -12.96 -4.87 8.16
CA PRO A 91 -13.80 -5.48 9.18
C PRO A 91 -14.89 -6.40 8.63
N LEU A 92 -15.50 -6.05 7.49
CA LEU A 92 -16.53 -6.87 6.85
C LEU A 92 -15.95 -8.21 6.38
N ILE A 93 -14.74 -8.20 5.80
CA ILE A 93 -14.04 -9.44 5.40
C ILE A 93 -13.78 -10.34 6.62
N PHE A 94 -13.40 -9.77 7.76
CA PHE A 94 -13.19 -10.55 8.98
C PHE A 94 -14.50 -11.02 9.64
N MET A 95 -15.56 -10.23 9.56
CA MET A 95 -16.90 -10.68 9.97
C MET A 95 -17.34 -11.88 9.12
N ILE A 96 -17.12 -11.87 7.81
CA ILE A 96 -17.37 -13.01 6.92
C ILE A 96 -16.53 -14.23 7.37
N HIS A 97 -15.24 -14.05 7.65
CA HIS A 97 -14.40 -15.13 8.15
C HIS A 97 -14.92 -15.72 9.47
N HIS A 98 -15.33 -14.86 10.42
CA HIS A 98 -15.78 -15.29 11.75
C HIS A 98 -17.18 -15.91 11.71
N PHE A 99 -18.18 -15.22 11.13
CA PHE A 99 -19.58 -15.64 11.19
C PHE A 99 -19.95 -16.67 10.12
N ILE A 100 -19.46 -16.52 8.88
CA ILE A 100 -19.85 -17.41 7.76
C ILE A 100 -18.93 -18.63 7.74
N PHE A 101 -17.62 -18.39 7.67
CA PHE A 101 -16.65 -19.49 7.57
C PHE A 101 -16.30 -20.11 8.93
N ARG A 102 -16.85 -19.59 10.05
CA ARG A 102 -16.63 -20.09 11.42
C ARG A 102 -15.14 -20.23 11.77
N GLY A 103 -14.31 -19.31 11.26
CA GLY A 103 -12.85 -19.34 11.44
C GLY A 103 -12.10 -20.39 10.60
N ARG A 104 -12.77 -21.06 9.64
CA ARG A 104 -12.11 -22.01 8.73
C ARG A 104 -11.29 -21.27 7.67
N LEU A 105 -9.98 -21.47 7.75
CA LEU A 105 -9.00 -20.84 6.86
C LEU A 105 -9.18 -21.22 5.38
N THR A 106 -9.55 -22.47 5.08
CA THR A 106 -9.78 -22.91 3.70
C THR A 106 -10.96 -22.15 3.07
N GLY A 107 -12.04 -21.93 3.83
CA GLY A 107 -13.21 -21.18 3.37
C GLY A 107 -12.87 -19.74 3.02
N ILE A 108 -12.15 -19.05 3.91
CA ILE A 108 -11.76 -17.65 3.66
C ILE A 108 -10.73 -17.53 2.53
N LEU A 109 -9.79 -18.47 2.38
CA LEU A 109 -8.82 -18.46 1.26
C LEU A 109 -9.49 -18.70 -0.09
N ILE A 110 -10.44 -19.63 -0.17
CA ILE A 110 -11.24 -19.87 -1.39
C ILE A 110 -12.08 -18.63 -1.71
N PHE A 111 -12.69 -18.01 -0.70
CA PHE A 111 -13.45 -16.76 -0.89
C PHE A 111 -12.57 -15.61 -1.38
N LEU A 112 -11.45 -15.33 -0.70
CA LEU A 112 -10.52 -14.27 -1.08
C LEU A 112 -9.90 -14.51 -2.47
N GLY A 113 -9.52 -15.76 -2.76
CA GLY A 113 -9.00 -16.16 -4.07
C GLY A 113 -10.05 -16.03 -5.17
N GLY A 114 -11.27 -16.51 -4.93
CA GLY A 114 -12.37 -16.44 -5.90
C GLY A 114 -12.83 -15.01 -6.18
N VAL A 115 -13.06 -14.21 -5.13
CA VAL A 115 -13.45 -12.79 -5.28
C VAL A 115 -12.29 -11.98 -5.87
N GLY A 116 -11.06 -12.19 -5.41
CA GLY A 116 -9.88 -11.54 -5.96
C GLY A 116 -9.67 -11.88 -7.44
N PHE A 117 -9.86 -13.14 -7.83
CA PHE A 117 -9.77 -13.57 -9.22
C PHE A 117 -10.87 -12.96 -10.08
N ALA A 118 -12.13 -13.06 -9.66
CA ALA A 118 -13.27 -12.50 -10.37
C ALA A 118 -13.13 -10.97 -10.53
N TYR A 119 -12.66 -10.27 -9.50
CA TYR A 119 -12.47 -8.83 -9.54
C TYR A 119 -11.32 -8.43 -10.47
N ASN A 120 -10.18 -9.12 -10.41
CA ASN A 120 -9.01 -8.80 -11.23
C ASN A 120 -9.19 -9.17 -12.73
N HIS A 121 -10.15 -10.03 -13.07
CA HIS A 121 -10.50 -10.39 -14.45
C HIS A 121 -11.80 -9.73 -14.94
N ASN A 122 -12.28 -8.69 -14.23
CA ASN A 122 -13.48 -7.91 -14.57
C ASN A 122 -14.78 -8.72 -14.65
N TRP A 123 -14.89 -9.84 -13.93
CA TRP A 123 -16.13 -10.64 -13.85
C TRP A 123 -17.15 -10.04 -12.88
N LEU A 124 -16.71 -9.18 -11.96
CA LEU A 124 -17.56 -8.43 -11.04
C LEU A 124 -17.68 -6.97 -11.51
N PRO A 125 -18.84 -6.31 -11.27
CA PRO A 125 -19.00 -4.90 -11.62
C PRO A 125 -17.98 -4.07 -10.86
N ILE A 126 -17.15 -3.39 -11.65
CA ILE A 126 -16.09 -2.52 -11.14
C ILE A 126 -16.78 -1.33 -10.46
N HIS A 127 -16.58 -1.23 -9.14
CA HIS A 127 -17.03 -0.05 -8.42
C HIS A 127 -16.12 1.10 -8.80
N THR A 128 -16.68 2.11 -9.46
CA THR A 128 -15.94 3.28 -9.94
C THR A 128 -15.96 4.39 -8.91
N MET A 129 -14.84 5.07 -8.79
CA MET A 129 -14.67 6.25 -7.93
C MET A 129 -14.09 7.37 -8.77
N TYR A 130 -14.42 8.62 -8.43
CA TYR A 130 -13.87 9.76 -9.14
C TYR A 130 -12.47 10.09 -8.59
N GLY A 131 -11.44 9.95 -9.45
CA GLY A 131 -10.04 10.19 -9.10
C GLY A 131 -9.16 10.57 -10.30
N MET A 132 -8.13 11.40 -10.07
CA MET A 132 -7.35 12.06 -11.14
C MET A 132 -8.23 12.66 -12.26
N GLU A 133 -9.33 13.34 -11.90
CA GLU A 133 -10.26 13.96 -12.85
C GLU A 133 -11.01 12.98 -13.79
N HIS A 134 -10.91 11.66 -13.54
CA HIS A 134 -11.58 10.61 -14.31
C HIS A 134 -12.21 9.55 -13.39
N THR A 135 -13.05 8.68 -13.94
CA THR A 135 -13.58 7.52 -13.20
C THR A 135 -12.56 6.40 -13.15
N MET A 136 -12.23 5.92 -11.96
CA MET A 136 -11.24 4.87 -11.72
C MET A 136 -11.84 3.65 -11.04
N PRO A 137 -11.35 2.44 -11.35
CA PRO A 137 -11.72 1.24 -10.62
C PRO A 137 -11.20 1.29 -9.17
N LEU A 138 -11.97 0.75 -8.24
CA LEU A 138 -11.45 0.37 -6.93
C LEU A 138 -10.46 -0.79 -7.12
N TYR A 139 -9.24 -0.72 -6.61
CA TYR A 139 -8.22 -1.78 -6.75
C TYR A 139 -8.38 -2.87 -5.68
N LEU A 140 -9.61 -3.32 -5.44
CA LEU A 140 -9.95 -4.28 -4.39
C LEU A 140 -9.22 -5.61 -4.57
N GLY A 141 -9.10 -6.11 -5.80
CA GLY A 141 -8.45 -7.40 -6.06
C GLY A 141 -6.97 -7.46 -5.62
N VAL A 142 -6.22 -6.35 -5.74
CA VAL A 142 -4.84 -6.25 -5.23
C VAL A 142 -4.81 -6.32 -3.70
N PHE A 143 -5.71 -5.60 -3.05
CA PHE A 143 -5.84 -5.57 -1.60
C PHE A 143 -6.22 -6.94 -1.02
N LEU A 144 -7.16 -7.65 -1.65
CA LEU A 144 -7.58 -9.00 -1.25
C LEU A 144 -6.45 -10.03 -1.38
N VAL A 145 -5.64 -9.94 -2.44
CA VAL A 145 -4.45 -10.80 -2.58
C VAL A 145 -3.48 -10.56 -1.43
N GLY A 146 -3.28 -9.30 -1.02
CA GLY A 146 -2.49 -8.97 0.17
C GLY A 146 -3.01 -9.67 1.44
N ILE A 147 -4.32 -9.59 1.70
CA ILE A 147 -4.97 -10.27 2.84
C ILE A 147 -4.76 -11.78 2.76
N MET A 148 -4.92 -12.37 1.57
CA MET A 148 -4.73 -13.80 1.33
C MET A 148 -3.29 -14.23 1.69
N MET A 149 -2.29 -13.45 1.29
CA MET A 149 -0.89 -13.71 1.66
C MET A 149 -0.65 -13.56 3.16
N GLY A 150 -1.37 -12.66 3.84
CA GLY A 150 -1.32 -12.51 5.31
C GLY A 150 -1.79 -13.78 6.04
N TYR A 151 -2.86 -14.41 5.55
CA TYR A 151 -3.33 -15.70 6.09
C TYR A 151 -2.34 -16.84 5.82
N PHE A 152 -1.74 -16.88 4.63
CA PHE A 152 -0.68 -17.86 4.32
C PHE A 152 0.52 -17.71 5.26
N TYR A 153 0.96 -16.47 5.50
CA TYR A 153 2.07 -16.19 6.41
C TYR A 153 1.81 -16.71 7.83
N GLN A 154 0.60 -16.56 8.36
CA GLN A 154 0.28 -17.04 9.71
C GLN A 154 0.34 -18.58 9.85
N LYS A 155 0.16 -19.32 8.75
CA LYS A 155 0.25 -20.78 8.73
C LYS A 155 1.63 -21.28 8.32
N TRP A 156 2.54 -20.38 7.97
CA TRP A 156 3.85 -20.70 7.41
C TRP A 156 4.63 -21.68 8.29
N ASP A 157 4.69 -21.42 9.60
CA ASP A 157 5.44 -22.25 10.55
C ASP A 157 4.94 -23.70 10.65
N ARG A 158 3.70 -23.96 10.22
CA ARG A 158 3.10 -25.30 10.23
C ARG A 158 3.32 -26.07 8.93
N ILE A 159 3.98 -25.48 7.93
CA ILE A 159 4.21 -26.12 6.64
C ILE A 159 5.41 -27.06 6.74
N LYS A 160 5.19 -28.34 6.40
CA LYS A 160 6.16 -29.44 6.52
C LYS A 160 7.48 -29.20 5.78
N TYR A 161 7.44 -28.48 4.65
CA TYR A 161 8.59 -28.24 3.77
C TYR A 161 9.09 -26.78 3.82
N LYS A 162 8.82 -26.06 4.91
CA LYS A 162 9.12 -24.62 5.02
C LYS A 162 10.56 -24.27 4.69
N ASP A 163 11.53 -25.10 5.08
CA ASP A 163 12.95 -24.83 4.87
C ASP A 163 13.30 -24.88 3.38
N ILE A 164 12.78 -25.88 2.65
CA ILE A 164 12.97 -26.02 1.20
C ILE A 164 12.28 -24.86 0.46
N LEU A 165 11.03 -24.52 0.83
CA LEU A 165 10.34 -23.41 0.20
C LEU A 165 10.98 -22.06 0.52
N SER A 166 11.55 -21.88 1.72
CA SER A 166 12.29 -20.65 2.05
C SER A 166 13.54 -20.50 1.20
N LEU A 167 14.26 -21.59 0.91
CA LEU A 167 15.45 -21.60 0.07
C LEU A 167 15.10 -21.30 -1.40
N LEU A 168 14.05 -21.94 -1.93
CA LEU A 168 13.49 -21.65 -3.26
C LEU A 168 12.85 -20.26 -3.35
N GLY A 169 12.46 -19.68 -2.22
CA GLY A 169 11.94 -18.32 -2.12
C GLY A 169 12.97 -17.26 -2.55
N HIS A 170 14.28 -17.53 -2.43
CA HIS A 170 15.32 -16.55 -2.78
C HIS A 170 15.41 -16.25 -4.28
N PRO A 171 15.61 -17.25 -5.17
CA PRO A 171 15.56 -16.99 -6.61
C PRO A 171 14.17 -16.52 -7.04
N GLY A 172 13.10 -16.99 -6.39
CA GLY A 172 11.74 -16.53 -6.65
C GLY A 172 11.55 -15.03 -6.38
N VAL A 173 12.01 -14.53 -5.24
CA VAL A 173 11.94 -13.09 -4.90
C VAL A 173 12.77 -12.25 -5.87
N ILE A 174 13.98 -12.69 -6.21
CA ILE A 174 14.85 -11.97 -7.17
C ILE A 174 14.20 -11.95 -8.56
N LEU A 175 13.67 -13.08 -9.01
CA LEU A 175 12.96 -13.19 -10.28
C LEU A 175 11.72 -12.28 -10.31
N ILE A 176 10.92 -12.28 -9.24
CA ILE A 176 9.75 -11.41 -9.16
C ILE A 176 10.18 -9.93 -9.15
N MET A 177 11.19 -9.55 -8.36
CA MET A 177 11.73 -8.18 -8.39
C MET A 177 12.22 -7.79 -9.79
N PHE A 178 12.89 -8.70 -10.49
CA PHE A 178 13.33 -8.50 -11.87
C PHE A 178 12.14 -8.30 -12.81
N VAL A 179 11.12 -9.16 -12.75
CA VAL A 179 9.89 -9.04 -13.55
C VAL A 179 9.18 -7.70 -13.28
N LEU A 180 9.09 -7.29 -12.01
CA LEU A 180 8.48 -6.01 -11.65
C LEU A 180 9.34 -4.80 -12.10
N ALA A 181 10.66 -4.91 -12.06
CA ALA A 181 11.58 -3.87 -12.52
C ALA A 181 11.52 -3.70 -14.05
N VAL A 182 11.55 -4.81 -14.81
CA VAL A 182 11.41 -4.81 -16.28
C VAL A 182 10.04 -4.29 -16.71
N SER A 183 9.03 -4.35 -15.83
CA SER A 183 7.71 -3.76 -16.08
C SER A 183 7.71 -2.22 -16.01
N LEU A 184 8.79 -1.57 -15.55
CA LEU A 184 8.91 -0.12 -15.54
C LEU A 184 9.09 0.40 -16.98
N PRO A 185 8.30 1.38 -17.46
CA PRO A 185 8.32 1.82 -18.85
C PRO A 185 9.72 2.19 -19.36
N GLU A 186 10.50 2.94 -18.57
CA GLU A 186 11.85 3.35 -18.95
C GLU A 186 12.81 2.16 -19.11
N LEU A 187 12.77 1.20 -18.18
CA LEU A 187 13.62 0.01 -18.22
C LEU A 187 13.16 -0.99 -19.29
N ARG A 188 11.83 -1.14 -19.45
CA ARG A 188 11.22 -1.95 -20.51
C ARG A 188 11.66 -1.47 -21.88
N ASN A 189 11.59 -0.15 -22.11
CA ASN A 189 11.93 0.44 -23.40
C ASN A 189 13.43 0.30 -23.70
N PHE A 190 14.28 0.34 -22.67
CA PHE A 190 15.72 0.09 -22.79
C PHE A 190 16.05 -1.38 -23.10
N ILE A 191 15.38 -2.34 -22.46
CA ILE A 191 15.71 -3.78 -22.56
C ILE A 191 15.00 -4.47 -23.73
N VAL A 192 13.70 -4.20 -23.93
CA VAL A 192 12.83 -4.98 -24.83
C VAL A 192 12.48 -4.20 -26.11
N GLY A 193 12.84 -2.92 -26.19
CA GLY A 193 12.55 -2.06 -27.33
C GLY A 193 11.09 -1.58 -27.41
N HIS A 194 10.80 -0.67 -28.34
CA HIS A 194 9.54 0.10 -28.41
C HIS A 194 8.31 -0.70 -28.85
N ARG A 195 8.41 -2.03 -29.01
CA ARG A 195 7.35 -2.88 -29.59
C ARG A 195 6.54 -3.70 -28.58
N VAL A 196 6.76 -3.51 -27.28
CA VAL A 196 5.88 -4.13 -26.28
C VAL A 196 4.69 -3.22 -26.06
N VAL A 197 3.52 -3.74 -26.43
CA VAL A 197 2.19 -3.14 -26.24
C VAL A 197 2.15 -2.37 -24.92
N GLU A 198 1.65 -1.13 -24.97
CA GLU A 198 1.13 -0.39 -23.81
C GLU A 198 -0.11 -1.11 -23.25
N SER A 199 0.03 -2.39 -22.94
CA SER A 199 -0.96 -3.08 -22.15
C SER A 199 -0.90 -2.39 -20.81
N TRP A 200 -1.95 -1.69 -20.45
CA TRP A 200 -2.48 -1.61 -19.10
C TRP A 200 -2.06 -2.86 -18.31
N VAL A 201 -0.90 -2.76 -17.66
CA VAL A 201 -0.27 -3.64 -16.68
C VAL A 201 -1.10 -4.89 -16.35
N LEU A 202 -1.02 -5.92 -17.20
CA LEU A 202 -1.44 -7.32 -16.94
C LEU A 202 -2.58 -7.44 -15.91
N GLU A 203 -3.80 -7.05 -16.29
CA GLU A 203 -5.02 -7.29 -15.49
C GLU A 203 -5.03 -8.76 -15.03
N GLY A 204 -5.20 -9.01 -13.73
CA GLY A 204 -5.05 -10.34 -13.16
C GLY A 204 -3.72 -10.56 -12.44
N ILE A 205 -2.62 -10.73 -13.16
CA ILE A 205 -1.43 -11.42 -12.61
C ILE A 205 -0.60 -10.57 -11.63
N TYR A 206 -0.57 -9.25 -11.83
CA TYR A 206 0.26 -8.32 -11.07
C TYR A 206 -0.06 -8.28 -9.56
N PRO A 207 -1.36 -8.24 -9.15
CA PRO A 207 -1.77 -8.52 -7.78
C PRO A 207 -1.07 -9.75 -7.15
N TYR A 208 -1.06 -10.87 -7.86
CA TYR A 208 -0.47 -12.12 -7.37
C TYR A 208 1.05 -12.06 -7.30
N LEU A 209 1.71 -11.46 -8.30
CA LEU A 209 3.17 -11.28 -8.26
C LEU A 209 3.59 -10.39 -7.08
N THR A 210 2.90 -9.28 -6.86
CA THR A 210 3.18 -8.40 -5.71
C THR A 210 2.88 -9.09 -4.38
N GLY A 211 1.81 -9.87 -4.29
CA GLY A 211 1.51 -10.70 -3.11
C GLY A 211 2.60 -11.73 -2.83
N CYS A 212 3.01 -12.47 -3.85
CA CYS A 212 4.10 -13.46 -3.75
C CYS A 212 5.44 -12.80 -3.36
N LEU A 213 5.72 -11.60 -3.87
CA LEU A 213 6.91 -10.84 -3.46
C LEU A 213 6.87 -10.53 -1.95
N ILE A 214 5.77 -9.96 -1.47
CA ILE A 214 5.62 -9.58 -0.06
C ILE A 214 5.71 -10.81 0.84
N LEU A 215 5.03 -11.90 0.45
CA LEU A 215 5.06 -13.16 1.18
C LEU A 215 6.48 -13.75 1.21
N GLY A 216 7.15 -13.81 0.06
CA GLY A 216 8.53 -14.30 -0.07
C GLY A 216 9.54 -13.50 0.75
N LEU A 217 9.41 -12.17 0.78
CA LEU A 217 10.22 -11.29 1.63
C LEU A 217 9.97 -11.51 3.13
N SER A 218 8.76 -11.90 3.52
CA SER A 218 8.36 -12.11 4.92
C SER A 218 8.76 -13.48 5.47
N ILE A 219 8.81 -14.49 4.61
CA ILE A 219 9.11 -15.89 4.94
C ILE A 219 10.59 -16.22 4.92
N THR A 220 11.35 -15.52 4.08
CA THR A 220 12.78 -15.74 3.89
C THR A 220 13.53 -15.30 5.15
N GLU A 221 13.60 -16.17 6.16
CA GLU A 221 14.41 -15.95 7.35
C GLU A 221 15.90 -16.00 7.00
N ARG A 222 16.69 -15.08 7.55
CA ARG A 222 18.18 -15.10 7.59
C ARG A 222 18.95 -14.68 6.33
N ASN A 223 18.39 -13.84 5.45
CA ASN A 223 19.11 -13.40 4.25
C ASN A 223 19.57 -11.94 4.20
N ARG A 224 20.60 -11.70 3.37
CA ARG A 224 21.14 -10.36 3.04
C ARG A 224 20.06 -9.40 2.58
N VAL A 225 19.04 -9.87 1.86
CA VAL A 225 17.90 -9.07 1.40
C VAL A 225 17.05 -8.59 2.58
N GLN A 226 16.66 -9.48 3.50
CA GLN A 226 15.94 -9.09 4.71
C GLN A 226 16.80 -8.17 5.60
N LYS A 227 18.10 -8.47 5.73
CA LYS A 227 19.04 -7.59 6.44
C LYS A 227 19.09 -6.20 5.80
N PHE A 228 19.12 -6.13 4.47
CA PHE A 228 19.05 -4.87 3.72
C PHE A 228 17.75 -4.11 4.04
N PHE A 229 16.58 -4.72 3.83
CA PHE A 229 15.28 -4.09 4.11
C PHE A 229 15.05 -3.73 5.59
N SER A 230 15.73 -4.42 6.52
CA SER A 230 15.69 -4.12 7.96
C SER A 230 16.74 -3.10 8.41
N HIS A 231 17.50 -2.47 7.51
CA HIS A 231 18.36 -1.34 7.90
C HIS A 231 17.55 -0.19 8.48
N SER A 232 18.12 0.49 9.47
CA SER A 232 17.49 1.62 10.17
C SER A 232 17.04 2.73 9.22
N TRP A 233 17.82 3.02 8.17
CA TRP A 233 17.50 4.05 7.18
C TRP A 233 16.29 3.66 6.31
N LEU A 234 16.19 2.41 5.86
CA LEU A 234 15.04 1.92 5.07
C LEU A 234 13.77 1.91 5.91
N ARG A 235 13.87 1.53 7.19
CA ARG A 235 12.75 1.67 8.12
C ARG A 235 12.33 3.11 8.31
N ALA A 236 13.28 4.05 8.43
CA ALA A 236 12.98 5.47 8.54
C ALA A 236 12.26 6.00 7.28
N VAL A 237 12.72 5.61 6.10
CA VAL A 237 12.04 5.92 4.82
C VAL A 237 10.62 5.33 4.80
N GLY A 238 10.44 4.11 5.31
CA GLY A 238 9.12 3.48 5.46
C GLY A 238 8.16 4.28 6.37
N LEU A 239 8.67 4.88 7.45
CA LEU A 239 7.85 5.71 8.36
C LEU A 239 7.32 6.98 7.69
N ILE A 240 8.17 7.66 6.91
CA ILE A 240 7.82 8.90 6.19
C ILE A 240 7.22 8.64 4.79
N SER A 241 7.09 7.38 4.38
CA SER A 241 6.67 7.00 3.03
C SER A 241 5.32 7.59 2.61
N TYR A 242 4.41 7.75 3.57
CA TYR A 242 3.11 8.38 3.34
C TYR A 242 3.25 9.86 2.97
N SER A 243 4.04 10.62 3.72
CA SER A 243 4.32 12.04 3.42
C SER A 243 5.08 12.19 2.10
N VAL A 244 6.05 11.31 1.82
CA VAL A 244 6.78 11.27 0.53
C VAL A 244 5.79 11.05 -0.61
N TYR A 245 4.89 10.09 -0.45
CA TYR A 245 3.88 9.77 -1.45
C TYR A 245 2.93 10.95 -1.72
N LEU A 246 2.49 11.70 -0.70
CA LEU A 246 1.60 12.84 -0.94
C LEU A 246 2.33 14.06 -1.51
N LEU A 247 3.58 14.28 -1.12
CA LEU A 247 4.32 15.48 -1.50
C LEU A 247 5.06 15.35 -2.84
N HIS A 248 5.42 14.14 -3.28
CA HIS A 248 6.24 13.98 -4.48
C HIS A 248 5.69 14.64 -5.76
N PRO A 249 4.38 14.71 -6.05
CA PRO A 249 3.92 15.36 -7.28
C PRO A 249 4.16 16.87 -7.24
N VAL A 250 3.92 17.48 -6.07
CA VAL A 250 4.14 18.91 -5.84
C VAL A 250 5.61 19.27 -6.03
N PHE A 251 6.53 18.48 -5.45
CA PHE A 251 7.95 18.69 -5.63
C PHE A 251 8.44 18.37 -7.04
N LEU A 252 7.83 17.39 -7.71
CA LEU A 252 8.15 17.05 -9.09
C LEU A 252 7.76 18.20 -10.04
N ASP A 253 6.62 18.84 -9.82
CA ASP A 253 6.21 20.01 -10.61
C ASP A 253 7.05 21.25 -10.27
N LEU A 254 7.47 21.41 -9.01
CA LEU A 254 8.43 22.44 -8.62
C LEU A 254 9.78 22.24 -9.32
N VAL A 255 10.31 21.01 -9.38
CA VAL A 255 11.56 20.71 -10.09
C VAL A 255 11.42 21.00 -11.58
N LYS A 256 10.32 20.60 -12.22
CA LYS A 256 10.05 20.95 -13.62
C LYS A 256 10.04 22.46 -13.82
N TYR A 257 9.36 23.19 -12.95
CA TYR A 257 9.27 24.65 -13.02
C TYR A 257 10.66 25.30 -12.90
N ILE A 258 11.48 24.87 -11.93
CA ILE A 258 12.84 25.39 -11.73
C ILE A 258 13.69 25.18 -13.00
N PHE A 259 13.71 23.97 -13.53
CA PHE A 259 14.55 23.66 -14.69
C PHE A 259 14.08 24.32 -15.98
N LEU A 260 12.77 24.35 -16.23
CA LEU A 260 12.22 24.92 -17.46
C LEU A 260 12.26 26.45 -17.44
N VAL A 261 11.92 27.09 -16.33
CA VAL A 261 11.76 28.55 -16.26
C VAL A 261 13.07 29.26 -15.92
N TYR A 262 13.85 28.75 -14.96
CA TYR A 262 15.07 29.44 -14.50
C TYR A 262 16.33 28.95 -15.19
N LEU A 263 16.43 27.64 -15.44
CA LEU A 263 17.62 27.06 -16.07
C LEU A 263 17.50 26.94 -17.59
N ASN A 264 16.28 27.08 -18.14
CA ASN A 264 15.97 26.88 -19.56
C ASN A 264 16.50 25.54 -20.11
N ILE A 265 16.52 24.50 -19.28
CA ILE A 265 16.98 23.15 -19.60
C ILE A 265 15.83 22.18 -19.41
N GLN A 266 15.61 21.27 -20.37
CA GLN A 266 14.70 20.15 -20.14
C GLN A 266 15.41 19.05 -19.34
N PRO A 267 15.02 18.80 -18.07
CA PRO A 267 15.70 17.81 -17.26
C PRO A 267 15.32 16.40 -17.73
N ASN A 268 16.33 15.54 -17.87
CA ASN A 268 16.10 14.12 -18.13
C ASN A 268 15.37 13.43 -16.95
N GLY A 269 14.86 12.22 -17.15
CA GLY A 269 14.10 11.47 -16.13
C GLY A 269 14.87 11.29 -14.81
N VAL A 270 16.16 10.98 -14.90
CA VAL A 270 17.04 10.74 -13.74
C VAL A 270 17.26 12.01 -12.93
N VAL A 271 17.51 13.15 -13.59
CA VAL A 271 17.68 14.45 -12.94
C VAL A 271 16.39 14.84 -12.23
N LYS A 272 15.24 14.72 -12.89
CA LYS A 272 13.93 14.96 -12.24
C LYS A 272 13.76 14.10 -10.99
N PHE A 273 14.05 12.81 -11.09
CA PHE A 273 13.93 11.87 -9.97
C PHE A 273 14.85 12.22 -8.81
N LEU A 274 16.14 12.44 -9.06
CA LEU A 274 17.14 12.74 -8.02
C LEU A 274 16.83 14.07 -7.33
N PHE A 275 16.55 15.14 -8.08
CA PHE A 275 16.21 16.44 -7.49
C PHE A 275 14.90 16.39 -6.72
N THR A 276 13.90 15.67 -7.23
CA THR A 276 12.64 15.47 -6.50
C THR A 276 12.90 14.73 -5.19
N LEU A 277 13.72 13.67 -5.18
CA LEU A 277 14.08 12.95 -3.95
C LEU A 277 14.78 13.84 -2.92
N VAL A 278 15.75 14.64 -3.37
CA VAL A 278 16.51 15.55 -2.52
C VAL A 278 15.60 16.58 -1.84
N LEU A 279 14.56 17.06 -2.52
CA LEU A 279 13.62 18.03 -1.96
C LEU A 279 12.50 17.37 -1.14
N VAL A 280 11.95 16.25 -1.61
CA VAL A 280 10.79 15.62 -0.99
C VAL A 280 11.14 14.93 0.33
N ILE A 281 12.35 14.34 0.46
CA ILE A 281 12.72 13.62 1.69
C ILE A 281 12.77 14.57 2.90
N PRO A 282 13.50 15.70 2.87
CA PRO A 282 13.49 16.66 3.99
C PRO A 282 12.09 17.20 4.29
N ALA A 283 11.33 17.58 3.26
CA ALA A 283 9.96 18.07 3.43
C ALA A 283 9.04 17.02 4.07
N SER A 284 9.22 15.75 3.70
CA SER A 284 8.49 14.62 4.27
C SER A 284 8.87 14.37 5.72
N VAL A 285 10.14 14.49 6.08
CA VAL A 285 10.59 14.40 7.48
C VAL A 285 9.97 15.51 8.33
N MET A 286 9.92 16.74 7.82
CA MET A 286 9.32 17.88 8.52
C MET A 286 7.82 17.67 8.71
N THR A 287 7.09 17.40 7.64
CA THR A 287 5.63 17.18 7.69
C THR A 287 5.28 15.97 8.55
N TYR A 288 6.00 14.86 8.44
CA TYR A 288 5.81 13.72 9.34
C TYR A 288 5.98 14.11 10.81
N THR A 289 7.03 14.87 11.13
CA THR A 289 7.36 15.21 12.53
C THR A 289 6.35 16.17 13.15
N TYR A 290 5.90 17.17 12.41
CA TYR A 290 5.03 18.24 12.94
C TYR A 290 3.54 17.98 12.70
N ILE A 291 3.18 17.24 11.66
CA ILE A 291 1.78 17.04 11.28
C ILE A 291 1.32 15.63 11.63
N GLU A 292 2.05 14.57 11.26
CA GLU A 292 1.57 13.20 11.45
C GLU A 292 1.84 12.66 12.86
N ARG A 293 3.08 12.80 13.33
CA ARG A 293 3.57 12.23 14.60
C ARG A 293 2.75 12.65 15.83
N PRO A 294 2.28 13.90 15.99
CA PRO A 294 1.47 14.30 17.13
C PRO A 294 0.14 13.53 17.24
N PHE A 295 -0.50 13.25 16.10
CA PHE A 295 -1.78 12.54 16.07
C PHE A 295 -1.57 11.04 16.26
N ILE A 296 -0.54 10.46 15.65
CA ILE A 296 -0.19 9.04 15.83
C ILE A 296 0.13 8.74 17.30
N ARG A 297 0.83 9.64 18.00
CA ARG A 297 1.14 9.48 19.44
C ARG A 297 -0.09 9.52 20.35
N ARG A 298 -1.14 10.24 19.95
CA ARG A 298 -2.41 10.33 20.68
C ARG A 298 -3.36 9.18 20.36
N ALA A 299 -3.07 8.40 19.33
CA ALA A 299 -3.91 7.26 18.97
C ALA A 299 -3.88 6.20 20.09
N PRO A 300 -5.00 5.49 20.33
CA PRO A 300 -5.10 4.52 21.42
C PRO A 300 -4.05 3.42 21.29
N VAL A 301 -3.24 3.28 22.34
CA VAL A 301 -2.17 2.29 22.47
C VAL A 301 -2.80 0.89 22.47
N LYS A 302 -2.07 -0.08 21.91
CA LYS A 302 -2.40 -1.50 21.90
C LYS A 302 -2.91 -1.90 23.30
N LEU A 303 -4.17 -2.34 23.41
CA LEU A 303 -4.59 -3.14 24.57
C LEU A 303 -3.66 -4.35 24.55
N GLN A 304 -2.68 -4.38 25.44
CA GLN A 304 -1.90 -5.57 25.68
C GLN A 304 -2.90 -6.62 26.15
N SER A 305 -3.01 -7.71 25.39
CA SER A 305 -3.59 -8.94 25.91
C SER A 305 -2.73 -9.33 27.10
N THR A 306 -3.28 -9.17 28.30
CA THR A 306 -2.88 -9.88 29.50
C THR A 306 -2.82 -11.36 29.15
N GLU A 307 -1.61 -11.89 28.95
CA GLU A 307 -1.16 -13.21 29.40
C GLU A 307 0.26 -13.49 28.89
N SER A 308 1.16 -13.51 29.86
CA SER A 308 2.49 -14.08 29.81
C SER A 308 2.50 -15.49 29.25
N GLN A 309 3.36 -15.76 28.25
CA GLN A 309 4.03 -17.05 28.18
C GLN A 309 5.55 -16.82 28.04
N PRO A 310 6.36 -17.47 28.89
CA PRO A 310 7.80 -17.26 28.95
C PRO A 310 8.48 -17.90 27.73
N ILE A 311 9.49 -17.21 27.23
CA ILE A 311 10.46 -17.73 26.28
C ILE A 311 11.29 -18.78 27.03
N VAL A 312 11.21 -20.04 26.57
CA VAL A 312 12.27 -21.03 26.67
C VAL A 312 12.48 -21.59 25.28
#